data_AF-A0A7X7D848-F1
#
_entry.id   AF-A0A7X7D848-F1
#
_cell.length_a   1.000
_cell.length_b   1.000
_cell.length_c   1.000
_cell.angle_alpha   90.00
_cell.angle_beta   90.00
_cell.angle_gamma   90.00
#
_symmetry.space_group_name_H-M   'P 1'
#
loop_
_entity.id
_entity.type
_entity.pdbx_description
1 polymer ?
#
loop_
_entity_poly.entity_id
_entity_poly.type
_entity_poly.pdbx_seq_one_letter_code
_entity_poly.pdbx_strand_id
1 'polypeptide(L)' 'HQLRGHGLAAELMKRAMDDARAEGVQVLPVCSYAVAFLRGTDAYDDVVAG' A
#
# COMPACT_ATOMS: atom_id res chain seq x y z
N HIS A 1 23.35 -5.09 -0.97
CA HIS A 1 22.12 -4.73 -0.22
C HIS A 1 21.93 -3.22 -0.27
N GLN A 2 21.60 -2.67 -1.45
CA GLN A 2 21.70 -1.21 -1.74
C GLN A 2 20.37 -0.46 -1.83
N LEU A 3 19.22 -1.11 -1.59
CA LEU A 3 17.89 -0.49 -1.74
C LEU A 3 17.08 -0.40 -0.44
N ARG A 4 17.54 -1.03 0.65
CA ARG A 4 16.91 -0.87 1.96
C ARG A 4 17.23 0.51 2.52
N GLY A 5 16.22 1.19 3.09
CA GLY A 5 16.37 2.51 3.73
C GLY A 5 16.05 3.70 2.82
N HIS A 6 15.70 3.48 1.56
CA HIS A 6 15.44 4.57 0.59
C HIS A 6 13.95 4.86 0.35
N GLY A 7 13.05 4.26 1.14
CA GLY A 7 11.60 4.50 1.00
C GLY A 7 10.96 3.90 -0.25
N LEU A 8 11.71 3.19 -1.11
CA LEU A 8 11.21 2.64 -2.37
C LEU A 8 9.97 1.74 -2.20
N ALA A 9 9.95 0.88 -1.18
CA ALA A 9 8.80 0.03 -0.91
C ALA A 9 7.56 0.83 -0.51
N ALA A 10 7.72 1.99 0.13
CA ALA A 10 6.61 2.88 0.46
C ALA A 10 6.08 3.59 -0.79
N GLU A 11 6.95 4.02 -1.71
CA GLU A 11 6.50 4.60 -2.98
C GLU A 11 5.75 3.60 -3.85
N LEU A 12 6.24 2.36 -3.94
CA LEU A 12 5.55 1.29 -4.65
C LEU A 12 4.15 1.04 -4.07
N MET A 13 4.03 1.00 -2.74
CA MET A 13 2.74 0.84 -2.08
C MET A 13 1.78 1.99 -2.37
N LYS A 14 2.26 3.25 -2.28
CA LYS A 14 1.43 4.42 -2.62
C LYS A 14 0.89 4.31 -4.03
N ARG A 15 1.76 4.03 -5.00
CA ARG A 15 1.36 3.92 -6.40
C ARG A 15 0.36 2.78 -6.63
N ALA A 16 0.61 1.62 -6.04
CA ALA A 16 -0.31 0.49 -6.17
C ALA A 16 -1.70 0.78 -5.60
N MET A 17 -1.78 1.50 -4.48
CA MET A 17 -3.07 1.87 -3.88
C MET A 17 -3.78 2.97 -4.68
N ASP A 18 -3.04 3.94 -5.22
CA ASP A 18 -3.60 4.98 -6.09
C ASP A 18 -4.14 4.37 -7.39
N ASP A 19 -3.42 3.40 -7.98
CA ASP A 19 -3.88 2.66 -9.16
C ASP A 19 -5.15 1.85 -8.83
N ALA A 20 -5.20 1.16 -7.68
CA ALA A 20 -6.39 0.43 -7.23
C ALA A 20 -7.61 1.35 -7.07
N ARG A 21 -7.42 2.56 -6.51
CA ARG A 21 -8.46 3.59 -6.42
C ARG A 21 -8.95 4.04 -7.79
N ALA A 22 -8.02 4.27 -8.72
CA ALA A 22 -8.35 4.70 -10.08
C ALA A 22 -9.12 3.61 -10.85
N GLU A 23 -8.82 2.35 -10.60
CA GLU A 23 -9.49 1.20 -11.21
C GLU A 23 -10.80 0.81 -10.49
N GLY A 24 -11.08 1.39 -9.32
CA GLY A 24 -12.27 1.08 -8.53
C GLY A 24 -12.25 -0.32 -7.92
N VAL A 25 -11.06 -0.88 -7.66
CA VAL A 25 -10.87 -2.22 -7.09
C VAL A 25 -10.38 -2.14 -5.65
N GLN A 26 -10.71 -3.16 -4.86
CA GLN A 26 -10.23 -3.28 -3.48
C GLN A 26 -8.98 -4.17 -3.40
N VAL A 27 -8.11 -3.86 -2.44
CA VAL A 27 -6.85 -4.56 -2.18
C VAL A 27 -6.95 -5.35 -0.89
N LEU A 28 -6.62 -6.65 -0.95
CA LEU A 28 -6.42 -7.50 0.22
C LEU A 28 -4.92 -7.57 0.56
N PRO A 29 -4.45 -6.95 1.66
CA PRO A 29 -3.03 -6.96 2.01
C PRO A 29 -2.61 -8.32 2.60
N VAL A 30 -1.94 -9.15 1.80
CA VAL A 30 -1.50 -10.50 2.23
C VAL A 30 -0.07 -10.56 2.77
N CYS A 31 0.78 -9.57 2.46
CA CYS A 31 2.16 -9.54 2.93
C CYS A 31 2.29 -8.65 4.18
N SER A 32 3.19 -9.04 5.10
CA SER A 32 3.38 -8.34 6.37
C SER A 32 3.79 -6.87 6.20
N TYR A 33 4.52 -6.55 5.13
CA TYR A 33 4.90 -5.18 4.81
C TYR A 33 3.70 -4.32 4.41
N ALA A 34 2.79 -4.81 3.58
CA ALA A 34 1.59 -4.07 3.18
C ALA A 34 0.69 -3.78 4.38
N VAL A 35 0.51 -4.77 5.26
CA VAL A 35 -0.22 -4.58 6.52
C VAL A 35 0.44 -3.50 7.38
N ALA A 36 1.77 -3.54 7.52
CA ALA A 36 2.50 -2.54 8.30
C ALA A 36 2.41 -1.14 7.69
N PHE A 37 2.45 -1.04 6.36
CA PHE A 37 2.31 0.23 5.62
C PHE A 37 0.93 0.86 5.86
N LEU A 38 -0.14 0.06 5.80
CA LEU A 38 -1.52 0.54 5.94
C LEU A 38 -1.90 0.88 7.39
N ARG A 39 -1.31 0.21 8.40
CA ARG A 39 -1.62 0.46 9.83
C ARG A 39 -1.39 1.90 10.32
N GLY A 40 -0.59 2.69 9.61
CA GLY A 40 -0.22 4.04 10.02
C GLY A 40 -1.04 5.15 9.36
N THR A 41 -2.05 4.82 8.54
CA THR A 41 -2.78 5.82 7.75
C THR A 41 -4.17 5.32 7.35
N ASP A 42 -5.16 6.19 7.51
CA ASP A 42 -6.54 5.94 7.06
C ASP A 42 -6.74 6.36 5.58
N ALA A 43 -5.68 6.83 4.92
CA ALA A 43 -5.73 7.41 3.59
C ALA A 43 -6.12 6.42 2.48
N TYR A 44 -6.21 5.12 2.78
CA TYR A 44 -6.51 4.06 1.83
C TYR A 44 -7.66 3.14 2.29
N ASP A 45 -8.40 3.53 3.33
CA ASP A 45 -9.51 2.72 3.87
C ASP A 45 -10.63 2.47 2.84
N ASP A 46 -10.80 3.38 1.88
CA ASP A 46 -11.75 3.27 0.78
C ASP A 46 -11.41 2.15 -0.23
N VAL A 47 -10.14 1.77 -0.30
CA VAL A 47 -9.63 0.77 -1.26
C VAL A 47 -9.09 -0.50 -0.58
N VAL A 48 -9.11 -0.58 0.75
CA VAL A 48 -8.77 -1.82 1.46
C VAL A 48 -10.02 -2.69 1.57
N ALA A 49 -9.88 -3.97 1.23
CA ALA A 49 -10.93 -4.95 1.50
C ALA A 49 -11.07 -5.14 3.02
N GLY A 50 -12.28 -4.92 3.54
CA GLY A 50 -12.61 -5.10 4.95
C GLY A 50 -12.59 -6.55 5.42
#